data_AF-A0A347ADG3-F1
#
_entry.id   AF-A0A347ADG3-F1
#
_cell.length_a   1.000
_cell.length_b   1.000
_cell.length_c   1.000
_cell.angle_alpha   90.00
_cell.angle_beta   90.00
_cell.angle_gamma   90.00
#
_symmetry.space_group_name_H-M   'P 1'
#
loop_
_entity.id
_entity.type
_entity.pdbx_description
1 polymer ?
#
loop_
_entity_poly.entity_id
_entity_poly.type
_entity_poly.pdbx_seq_one_letter_code
_entity_poly.pdbx_strand_id
1 'polypeptide(L)'
;MEQYVEILIIIGAILVLVTAIFAWKVQSLNMRSRHKVQALGLIGLTAVALIAIIVSIGFSEKMEGLIGVASAAVGGIAGFIGHRMGTPNRTVMFPLEDQLNSVGKTLEFTVAGISTANYNLNYTMINGPASANLDSLSGKFSWTPTEEDDKEYNVTFTVNDSMGGSDSRAIKITVQ
;
A
#
# COMPACT_ATOMS: atom_id res chain seq x y z
N MET A 1 46.13 4.40 -5.74
CA MET A 1 44.86 3.70 -5.42
C MET A 1 44.41 4.04 -4.01
N GLU A 2 45.24 3.82 -2.98
CA GLU A 2 44.92 4.12 -1.57
C GLU A 2 44.63 5.62 -1.32
N GLN A 3 45.46 6.52 -1.84
CA GLN A 3 45.26 7.98 -1.75
C GLN A 3 43.93 8.46 -2.38
N TYR A 4 43.44 7.81 -3.45
CA TYR A 4 42.17 8.18 -4.08
C TYR A 4 40.97 7.79 -3.21
N VAL A 5 41.06 6.64 -2.53
CA VAL A 5 40.03 6.18 -1.60
C VAL A 5 39.98 7.08 -0.37
N GLU A 6 41.13 7.45 0.19
CA GLU A 6 41.21 8.40 1.31
C GLU A 6 40.61 9.76 0.95
N ILE A 7 40.91 10.29 -0.25
CA ILE A 7 40.33 11.55 -0.74
C ILE A 7 38.81 11.45 -0.86
N LEU A 8 38.27 10.35 -1.41
CA LEU A 8 36.82 10.16 -1.55
C LEU A 8 36.11 10.05 -0.19
N ILE A 9 36.73 9.38 0.79
CA ILE A 9 36.22 9.29 2.16
C ILE A 9 36.20 10.68 2.82
N ILE A 10 37.26 11.46 2.65
CA ILE A 10 37.35 12.83 3.19
C ILE A 10 36.27 13.73 2.56
N ILE A 11 36.07 13.65 1.24
CA ILE A 11 35.02 14.40 0.53
C ILE A 11 33.62 14.00 1.05
N GLY A 12 33.37 12.70 1.23
CA GLY A 12 32.12 12.20 1.82
C GLY A 12 31.88 12.71 3.24
N ALA A 13 32.91 12.72 4.08
CA ALA A 13 32.84 13.22 5.45
C ALA A 13 32.56 14.74 5.50
N ILE A 14 33.22 15.53 4.65
CA ILE A 14 32.97 16.97 4.54
C ILE A 14 31.53 17.25 4.11
N LEU A 15 31.02 16.47 3.14
CA LEU A 15 29.64 16.63 2.66
C LEU A 15 28.60 16.35 3.75
N VAL A 16 28.84 15.33 4.59
CA VAL A 16 27.98 15.03 5.75
C VAL A 16 28.01 16.18 6.76
N LEU A 17 29.18 16.76 7.03
CA LEU A 17 29.31 17.92 7.93
C LEU A 17 28.59 19.16 7.38
N VAL A 18 28.74 19.46 6.08
CA VAL A 18 28.07 20.61 5.44
C VAL A 18 26.55 20.45 5.48
N THR A 19 26.04 19.25 5.21
CA THR A 19 24.59 18.97 5.24
C THR A 19 24.03 19.02 6.66
N ALA A 20 24.79 18.58 7.67
CA ALA A 20 24.43 18.73 9.08
C ALA A 20 24.37 20.20 9.53
N ILE A 21 25.34 21.03 9.12
CA ILE A 21 25.35 22.48 9.42
C ILE A 21 24.13 23.16 8.81
N PHE A 22 23.81 22.82 7.55
CA PHE A 22 22.66 23.40 6.86
C PHE A 22 21.32 22.94 7.48
N ALA A 23 21.22 21.67 7.89
CA ALA A 23 20.07 21.15 8.62
C ALA A 23 19.89 21.84 9.98
N TRP A 24 20.97 22.04 10.74
CA TRP A 24 20.94 22.81 11.98
C TRP A 24 20.50 24.26 11.76
N LYS A 25 21.00 24.90 10.68
CA LYS A 25 20.57 26.24 10.30
C LYS A 25 19.06 26.27 10.04
N VAL A 26 18.51 25.32 9.28
CA VAL A 26 17.06 25.20 9.02
C VAL A 26 16.25 25.04 10.31
N GLN A 27 16.75 24.30 11.30
CA GLN A 27 16.09 24.17 12.60
C GLN A 27 16.04 25.50 13.37
N SER A 28 17.11 26.30 13.28
CA SER A 28 17.23 27.61 13.94
C SER A 28 16.37 28.73 13.33
N LEU A 29 15.85 28.55 12.11
CA LEU A 29 15.03 29.56 11.44
C LEU A 29 13.62 29.62 12.04
N ASN A 30 13.01 30.81 12.07
CA ASN A 30 11.62 30.98 12.48
C ASN A 30 10.64 30.66 11.33
N MET A 31 10.49 29.37 11.01
CA MET A 31 9.63 28.87 9.93
C MET A 31 8.48 28.01 10.45
N ARG A 32 7.38 27.94 9.69
CA ARG A 32 6.25 27.04 9.97
C ARG A 32 6.71 25.58 9.95
N SER A 33 6.23 24.78 10.90
CA SER A 33 6.66 23.39 11.12
C SER A 33 6.67 22.53 9.85
N ARG A 34 5.63 22.63 9.00
CA ARG A 34 5.54 21.88 7.74
C ARG A 34 6.69 22.20 6.75
N HIS A 35 7.12 23.45 6.67
CA HIS A 35 8.18 23.87 5.76
C HIS A 35 9.56 23.50 6.31
N LYS A 36 9.73 23.46 7.64
CA LYS A 36 10.93 22.90 8.27
C LYS A 36 11.10 21.42 7.92
N VAL A 37 10.04 20.63 8.01
CA VAL A 37 10.07 19.19 7.69
C VAL A 37 10.41 18.97 6.21
N GLN A 38 9.78 19.72 5.30
CA GLN A 38 10.07 19.64 3.86
C GLN A 38 11.53 20.01 3.53
N ALA A 39 12.03 21.09 4.11
CA ALA A 39 13.41 21.54 3.89
C ALA A 39 14.43 20.51 4.42
N LEU A 40 14.23 19.99 5.63
CA LEU A 40 15.12 18.96 6.20
C LEU A 40 15.09 17.65 5.40
N GLY A 41 13.92 17.23 4.93
CA GLY A 41 13.78 16.06 4.07
C GLY A 41 14.51 16.21 2.74
N LEU A 42 14.41 17.38 2.10
CA LEU A 42 15.11 17.66 0.84
C LEU A 42 16.63 17.68 1.03
N ILE A 43 17.13 18.30 2.11
CA ILE A 43 18.57 18.32 2.44
C ILE A 43 19.09 16.90 2.64
N GLY A 44 18.36 16.06 3.37
CA GLY A 44 18.72 14.66 3.56
C GLY A 44 18.77 13.87 2.25
N LEU A 45 17.77 14.02 1.38
CA LEU A 45 17.74 13.36 0.06
C LEU A 45 18.92 13.78 -0.83
N THR A 46 19.24 15.08 -0.85
CA THR A 46 20.38 15.57 -1.65
C THR A 46 21.73 15.06 -1.15
N ALA A 47 21.91 14.94 0.18
CA ALA A 47 23.11 14.38 0.77
C ALA A 47 23.30 12.91 0.36
N VAL A 48 22.23 12.12 0.43
CA VAL A 48 22.26 10.70 0.07
C VAL A 48 22.54 10.49 -1.42
N ALA A 49 21.90 11.28 -2.30
CA ALA A 49 22.13 11.19 -3.74
C ALA A 49 23.60 11.49 -4.09
N LEU A 50 24.18 12.52 -3.48
CA LEU A 50 25.58 12.88 -3.70
C LEU A 50 26.55 11.82 -3.15
N ILE A 51 26.28 11.25 -1.98
CA ILE A 51 27.07 10.14 -1.44
C ILE A 51 26.97 8.92 -2.35
N ALA A 52 25.78 8.59 -2.86
CA ALA A 52 25.60 7.49 -3.81
C ALA A 52 26.41 7.71 -5.10
N ILE A 53 26.43 8.94 -5.64
CA ILE A 53 27.24 9.28 -6.81
C ILE A 53 28.74 9.16 -6.53
N ILE A 54 29.22 9.66 -5.38
CA ILE A 54 30.63 9.56 -4.95
C ILE A 54 31.04 8.08 -4.80
N VAL A 55 30.17 7.27 -4.21
CA VAL A 55 30.35 5.82 -4.14
C VAL A 55 30.38 5.24 -5.54
N SER A 56 29.40 5.50 -6.41
CA SER A 56 29.39 5.00 -7.79
C SER A 56 30.64 5.36 -8.61
N ILE A 57 31.23 6.55 -8.40
CA ILE A 57 32.48 6.96 -9.05
C ILE A 57 33.70 6.21 -8.49
N GLY A 58 33.72 5.93 -7.18
CA GLY A 58 34.79 5.17 -6.53
C GLY A 58 34.69 3.65 -6.67
N PHE A 59 33.55 3.12 -7.11
CA PHE A 59 33.17 1.70 -7.02
C PHE A 59 32.97 1.03 -8.39
N SER A 60 33.74 1.43 -9.41
CA SER A 60 33.61 0.85 -10.76
C SER A 60 34.21 -0.57 -10.88
N GLU A 61 35.00 -1.10 -9.93
CA GLU A 61 35.71 -2.37 -10.20
C GLU A 61 35.74 -3.44 -9.11
N LYS A 62 35.27 -3.24 -7.89
CA LYS A 62 35.27 -4.33 -6.89
C LYS A 62 34.39 -3.99 -5.68
N MET A 63 33.38 -4.82 -5.41
CA MET A 63 33.08 -5.40 -4.08
C MET A 63 31.59 -5.78 -3.94
N GLU A 64 31.29 -7.07 -4.05
CA GLU A 64 30.06 -7.77 -3.64
C GLU A 64 29.74 -7.67 -2.11
N GLY A 65 30.47 -6.84 -1.36
CA GLY A 65 30.39 -6.78 0.11
C GLY A 65 29.59 -5.62 0.71
N LEU A 66 29.08 -4.67 -0.09
CA LEU A 66 28.51 -3.40 0.43
C LEU A 66 26.99 -3.24 0.27
N ILE A 67 26.26 -4.29 -0.10
CA ILE A 67 24.79 -4.27 -0.13
C ILE A 67 24.19 -4.11 1.29
N GLY A 68 24.98 -4.35 2.34
CA GLY A 68 24.55 -4.21 3.75
C GLY A 68 24.51 -2.78 4.31
N VAL A 69 25.31 -1.84 3.80
CA VAL A 69 25.40 -0.49 4.40
C VAL A 69 24.46 0.51 3.70
N ALA A 70 24.24 0.36 2.40
CA ALA A 70 23.27 1.14 1.65
C ALA A 70 21.81 0.85 2.07
N SER A 71 21.51 -0.39 2.46
CA SER A 71 20.15 -0.79 2.90
C SER A 71 19.78 -0.23 4.28
N ALA A 72 20.74 -0.03 5.19
CA ALA A 72 20.47 0.56 6.51
C ALA A 72 20.10 2.05 6.43
N ALA A 73 20.73 2.81 5.52
CA ALA A 73 20.40 4.23 5.29
C ALA A 73 19.09 4.40 4.48
N VAL A 74 18.83 3.54 3.50
CA VAL A 74 17.55 3.50 2.79
C VAL A 74 16.41 3.07 3.73
N GLY A 75 16.65 2.14 4.67
CA GLY A 75 15.68 1.73 5.68
C GLY A 75 15.30 2.85 6.66
N GLY A 76 16.27 3.66 7.09
CA GLY A 76 16.03 4.80 7.99
C GLY A 76 15.24 5.95 7.33
N ILE A 77 15.50 6.21 6.05
CA ILE A 77 14.82 7.27 5.28
C ILE A 77 13.48 6.77 4.72
N ALA A 78 13.35 5.50 4.34
CA ALA A 78 12.07 4.86 4.02
C ALA A 78 11.15 4.81 5.25
N GLY A 79 11.71 4.60 6.46
CA GLY A 79 10.97 4.70 7.72
C GLY A 79 10.54 6.13 8.06
N PHE A 80 11.39 7.13 7.84
CA PHE A 80 11.05 8.55 8.12
C PHE A 80 10.16 9.20 7.04
N ILE A 81 10.16 8.71 5.80
CA ILE A 81 9.22 9.11 4.74
C ILE A 81 7.90 8.31 4.82
N GLY A 82 7.91 7.09 5.37
CA GLY A 82 6.71 6.28 5.59
C GLY A 82 5.87 6.67 6.82
N HIS A 83 6.44 7.39 7.79
CA HIS A 83 5.74 7.72 9.04
C HIS A 83 4.85 8.98 8.99
N ARG A 84 4.76 9.69 7.86
CA ARG A 84 3.74 10.74 7.68
C ARG A 84 2.86 10.45 6.47
N MET A 85 1.87 9.59 6.74
CA MET A 85 0.72 9.23 5.90
C MET A 85 0.99 8.12 4.88
N GLY A 86 1.25 6.90 5.37
CA GLY A 86 0.78 5.73 4.63
C GLY A 86 -0.71 5.93 4.36
N THR A 87 -1.15 5.76 3.10
CA THR A 87 -2.59 5.80 2.80
C THR A 87 -3.27 4.83 3.75
N PRO A 88 -4.26 5.27 4.56
CA PRO A 88 -4.94 4.38 5.48
C PRO A 88 -5.42 3.18 4.69
N ASN A 89 -5.26 1.97 5.25
CA ASN A 89 -5.75 0.79 4.56
C ASN A 89 -7.26 0.95 4.33
N ARG A 90 -7.65 1.04 3.07
CA ARG A 90 -9.02 1.27 2.65
C ARG A 90 -9.37 0.28 1.55
N THR A 91 -10.25 -0.64 1.90
CA THR A 91 -10.97 -1.50 0.95
C THR A 91 -12.33 -0.87 0.67
N VAL A 92 -12.79 -0.96 -0.57
CA VAL A 92 -14.07 -0.41 -1.02
C VAL A 92 -14.73 -1.39 -1.95
N MET A 93 -15.99 -1.73 -1.67
CA MET A 93 -16.84 -2.50 -2.56
C MET A 93 -17.44 -1.57 -3.61
N PHE A 94 -17.45 -2.01 -4.87
CA PHE A 94 -18.22 -1.33 -5.90
C PHE A 94 -19.73 -1.42 -5.61
N PRO A 95 -20.54 -0.52 -6.19
CA PRO A 95 -21.98 -0.63 -6.07
C PRO A 95 -22.49 -2.01 -6.47
N LEU A 96 -23.29 -2.59 -5.59
CA LEU A 96 -24.04 -3.82 -5.84
C LEU A 96 -25.51 -3.48 -5.58
N GLU A 97 -26.35 -3.78 -6.57
CA GLU A 97 -27.77 -3.47 -6.56
C GLU A 97 -28.58 -4.68 -6.09
N ASP A 98 -29.81 -4.42 -5.65
CA ASP A 98 -30.79 -5.46 -5.36
C ASP A 98 -31.07 -6.31 -6.61
N GLN A 99 -31.32 -7.60 -6.40
CA GLN A 99 -31.53 -8.58 -7.46
C GLN A 99 -32.96 -9.11 -7.43
N LEU A 100 -33.54 -9.28 -8.61
CA LEU A 100 -34.80 -9.98 -8.81
C LEU A 100 -34.53 -11.16 -9.74
N ASN A 101 -34.95 -12.35 -9.32
CA ASN A 101 -34.79 -13.56 -10.11
C ASN A 101 -36.05 -14.42 -10.03
N SER A 102 -36.13 -15.44 -10.89
CA SER A 102 -37.21 -16.41 -10.86
C SER A 102 -36.76 -17.81 -10.53
N VAL A 103 -37.68 -18.59 -9.96
CA VAL A 103 -37.46 -20.00 -9.65
C VAL A 103 -36.94 -20.75 -10.88
N GLY A 104 -35.90 -21.56 -10.70
CA GLY A 104 -35.26 -22.35 -11.75
C GLY A 104 -34.41 -21.55 -12.75
N LYS A 105 -34.28 -20.22 -12.59
CA LYS A 105 -33.37 -19.39 -13.40
C LYS A 105 -32.07 -19.17 -12.66
N THR A 106 -30.94 -19.43 -13.31
CA THR A 106 -29.63 -19.16 -12.72
C THR A 106 -29.39 -17.65 -12.63
N LEU A 107 -29.14 -17.17 -11.41
CA LEU A 107 -28.67 -15.82 -11.11
C LEU A 107 -27.14 -15.84 -10.98
N GLU A 108 -26.45 -15.03 -11.78
CA GLU A 108 -25.01 -14.84 -11.68
C GLU A 108 -24.64 -13.35 -11.68
N PHE A 109 -23.73 -12.97 -10.79
CA PHE A 109 -23.11 -11.66 -10.77
C PHE A 109 -21.74 -11.72 -10.06
N THR A 110 -21.00 -10.62 -10.10
CA THR A 110 -19.68 -10.53 -9.46
C THR A 110 -19.67 -9.45 -8.40
N VAL A 111 -19.30 -9.82 -7.18
CA VAL A 111 -18.94 -8.87 -6.13
C VAL A 111 -17.50 -8.42 -6.40
N ALA A 112 -17.28 -7.11 -6.48
CA ALA A 112 -15.97 -6.56 -6.78
C ALA A 112 -15.65 -5.37 -5.89
N GLY A 113 -14.36 -5.13 -5.69
CA GLY A 113 -13.87 -4.01 -4.92
C GLY A 113 -12.41 -3.69 -5.23
N ILE A 114 -11.89 -2.68 -4.55
CA ILE A 114 -10.49 -2.24 -4.63
C ILE A 114 -9.94 -2.02 -3.22
N SER A 115 -8.66 -2.28 -3.00
CA SER A 115 -7.95 -1.89 -1.78
C SER A 115 -6.72 -1.04 -2.11
N THR A 116 -6.42 -0.07 -1.25
CA THR A 116 -5.22 0.78 -1.35
C THR A 116 -3.97 0.09 -0.81
N ALA A 117 -4.11 -1.01 -0.08
CA ALA A 117 -3.00 -1.71 0.58
C ALA A 117 -2.68 -3.08 -0.04
N ASN A 118 -3.59 -3.69 -0.79
CA ASN A 118 -3.43 -5.04 -1.32
C ASN A 118 -4.30 -5.29 -2.57
N TYR A 119 -3.87 -6.21 -3.43
CA TYR A 119 -4.61 -6.68 -4.59
C TYR A 119 -5.29 -8.05 -4.36
N ASN A 120 -4.90 -8.78 -3.32
CA ASN A 120 -5.51 -10.05 -2.95
C ASN A 120 -6.74 -9.78 -2.06
N LEU A 121 -7.90 -9.78 -2.70
CA LEU A 121 -9.20 -9.60 -2.03
C LEU A 121 -9.85 -10.96 -1.77
N ASN A 122 -10.52 -11.07 -0.63
CA ASN A 122 -11.33 -12.22 -0.26
C ASN A 122 -12.78 -11.81 -0.06
N TYR A 123 -13.69 -12.56 -0.67
CA TYR A 123 -15.12 -12.28 -0.68
C TYR A 123 -15.87 -13.26 0.21
N THR A 124 -16.78 -12.73 1.03
CA THR A 124 -17.66 -13.54 1.88
C THR A 124 -19.11 -13.11 1.78
N MET A 125 -20.00 -14.05 2.09
CA MET A 125 -21.45 -13.85 2.09
C MET A 125 -22.02 -14.39 3.40
N ILE A 126 -22.94 -13.64 4.00
CA ILE A 126 -23.75 -14.09 5.14
C ILE A 126 -25.23 -13.89 4.83
N ASN A 127 -26.09 -14.74 5.41
CA ASN A 127 -27.54 -14.76 5.21
C ASN A 127 -27.99 -14.97 3.74
N GLY A 128 -27.11 -15.54 2.90
CA GLY A 128 -27.47 -15.96 1.55
C GLY A 128 -28.23 -17.28 1.53
N PRO A 129 -28.84 -17.65 0.38
CA PRO A 129 -29.46 -18.96 0.18
C PRO A 129 -28.46 -20.09 0.40
N ALA A 130 -28.88 -21.19 1.04
CA ALA A 130 -27.97 -22.28 1.39
C ALA A 130 -27.35 -23.00 0.16
N SER A 131 -28.06 -22.98 -0.97
CA SER A 131 -27.62 -23.55 -2.25
C SER A 131 -26.84 -22.57 -3.13
N ALA A 132 -26.68 -21.31 -2.69
CA ALA A 132 -25.92 -20.31 -3.42
C ALA A 132 -24.41 -20.48 -3.19
N ASN A 133 -23.61 -20.25 -4.24
CA ASN A 133 -22.16 -20.28 -4.17
C ASN A 133 -21.57 -18.89 -4.39
N LEU A 134 -20.64 -18.48 -3.53
CA LEU A 134 -19.77 -17.33 -3.75
C LEU A 134 -18.32 -17.83 -3.78
N ASP A 135 -17.67 -17.69 -4.94
CA ASP A 135 -16.24 -17.94 -5.04
C ASP A 135 -15.46 -16.85 -4.30
N SER A 136 -14.70 -17.24 -3.28
CA SER A 136 -14.08 -16.30 -2.35
C SER A 136 -12.90 -15.53 -2.95
N LEU A 137 -12.36 -15.94 -4.11
CA LEU A 137 -11.20 -15.31 -4.74
C LEU A 137 -11.61 -14.40 -5.90
N SER A 138 -12.60 -14.83 -6.69
CA SER A 138 -13.11 -14.09 -7.84
C SER A 138 -14.31 -13.20 -7.53
N GLY A 139 -14.99 -13.45 -6.40
CA GLY A 139 -16.25 -12.78 -6.07
C GLY A 139 -17.42 -13.21 -6.94
N LYS A 140 -17.28 -14.29 -7.74
CA LYS A 140 -18.36 -14.80 -8.59
C LYS A 140 -19.45 -15.45 -7.72
N PHE A 141 -20.63 -14.86 -7.73
CA PHE A 141 -21.84 -15.43 -7.17
C PHE A 141 -22.60 -16.22 -8.24
N SER A 142 -23.10 -17.41 -7.89
CA SER A 142 -23.97 -18.22 -8.75
C SER A 142 -24.99 -18.98 -7.91
N TRP A 143 -26.24 -18.95 -8.34
CA TRP A 143 -27.34 -19.62 -7.64
C TRP A 143 -28.50 -19.92 -8.58
N THR A 144 -29.11 -21.10 -8.42
CA THR A 144 -30.36 -21.47 -9.09
C THR A 144 -31.41 -21.77 -8.03
N PRO A 145 -32.33 -20.84 -7.73
CA PRO A 145 -33.37 -21.02 -6.71
C PRO A 145 -34.34 -22.15 -7.09
N THR A 146 -34.83 -22.85 -6.06
CA THR A 146 -35.92 -23.82 -6.17
C THR A 146 -37.24 -23.20 -5.70
N GLU A 147 -38.35 -23.95 -5.76
CA GLU A 147 -39.65 -23.45 -5.28
C GLU A 147 -39.63 -23.12 -3.77
N GLU A 148 -38.75 -23.74 -2.99
CA GLU A 148 -38.57 -23.44 -1.55
C GLU A 148 -37.88 -22.07 -1.31
N ASP A 149 -37.35 -21.48 -2.36
CA ASP A 149 -36.61 -20.23 -2.35
C ASP A 149 -37.45 -19.02 -2.79
N ASP A 150 -38.74 -19.20 -3.09
CA ASP A 150 -39.69 -18.13 -3.46
C ASP A 150 -40.00 -17.20 -2.26
N LYS A 151 -39.04 -16.32 -1.97
CA LYS A 151 -39.05 -15.33 -0.88
C LYS A 151 -37.96 -14.28 -1.08
N GLU A 152 -37.87 -13.35 -0.14
CA GLU A 152 -36.81 -12.35 -0.07
C GLU A 152 -35.65 -12.79 0.83
N TYR A 153 -34.43 -12.56 0.37
CA TYR A 153 -33.19 -12.73 1.12
C TYR A 153 -32.52 -11.37 1.33
N ASN A 154 -32.13 -11.06 2.57
CA ASN A 154 -31.30 -9.90 2.88
C ASN A 154 -29.85 -10.35 3.08
N VAL A 155 -29.08 -10.29 2.00
CA VAL A 155 -27.75 -10.91 1.89
C VAL A 155 -26.68 -9.85 2.08
N THR A 156 -25.74 -10.09 3.00
CA THR A 156 -24.59 -9.20 3.19
C THR A 156 -23.37 -9.81 2.54
N PHE A 157 -22.82 -9.09 1.55
CA PHE A 157 -21.54 -9.37 0.94
C PHE A 157 -20.46 -8.54 1.62
N THR A 158 -19.26 -9.11 1.77
CA THR A 158 -18.09 -8.40 2.29
C THR A 158 -16.89 -8.65 1.40
N VAL A 159 -16.13 -7.59 1.14
CA VAL A 159 -14.80 -7.65 0.53
C VAL A 159 -13.77 -7.30 1.59
N ASN A 160 -12.81 -8.19 1.82
CA ASN A 160 -11.72 -7.99 2.78
C ASN A 160 -10.38 -8.08 2.06
N ASP A 161 -9.41 -7.31 2.52
CA ASP A 161 -8.01 -7.55 2.19
C ASP A 161 -7.30 -8.31 3.32
N SER A 162 -6.12 -8.87 3.00
CA SER A 162 -5.31 -9.59 3.99
C SER A 162 -4.57 -8.68 4.99
N MET A 163 -4.78 -7.37 4.93
CA MET A 163 -4.11 -6.34 5.74
C MET A 163 -5.10 -5.62 6.67
N GLY A 164 -6.31 -6.17 6.85
CA GLY A 164 -7.33 -5.69 7.79
C GLY A 164 -8.31 -4.64 7.24
N GLY A 165 -8.24 -4.32 5.96
CA GLY A 165 -9.18 -3.41 5.29
C GLY A 165 -10.41 -4.17 4.81
N SER A 166 -11.61 -3.67 5.09
CA SER A 166 -12.86 -4.31 4.71
C SER A 166 -13.94 -3.32 4.30
N ASP A 167 -14.88 -3.79 3.46
CA ASP A 167 -16.12 -3.09 3.15
C ASP A 167 -17.26 -4.11 2.96
N SER A 168 -18.46 -3.74 3.36
CA SER A 168 -19.62 -4.63 3.38
C SER A 168 -20.86 -3.93 2.81
N ARG A 169 -21.69 -4.70 2.11
CA ARG A 169 -22.97 -4.22 1.58
C ARG A 169 -24.04 -5.28 1.72
N ALA A 170 -25.18 -4.88 2.27
CA ALA A 170 -26.40 -5.67 2.25
C ALA A 170 -27.21 -5.35 1.00
N ILE A 171 -27.68 -6.37 0.30
CA ILE A 171 -28.62 -6.26 -0.81
C ILE A 171 -29.82 -7.18 -0.58
N LYS A 172 -30.94 -6.83 -1.21
CA LYS A 172 -32.09 -7.71 -1.31
C LYS A 172 -31.98 -8.59 -2.54
N ILE A 173 -32.20 -9.89 -2.38
CA ILE A 173 -32.43 -10.83 -3.47
C ILE A 173 -33.86 -11.35 -3.34
N THR A 174 -34.72 -11.00 -4.28
CA THR A 174 -36.11 -11.46 -4.33
C THR A 174 -36.24 -12.56 -5.39
N VAL A 175 -36.88 -13.66 -5.03
CA VAL A 175 -37.27 -14.73 -5.95
C VAL A 175 -38.79 -14.77 -6.06
N GLN A 176 -39.29 -14.97 -7.29
CA GLN A 176 -40.71 -15.16 -7.61
C GLN A 176 -40.93 -15.88 -8.95
#